data_AF-A0AAW1NQS4-F1
#
_entry.id   AF-A0AAW1NQS4-F1
#
_cell.length_a   1.000
_cell.length_b   1.000
_cell.length_c   1.000
_cell.angle_alpha   90.00
_cell.angle_beta   90.00
_cell.angle_gamma   90.00
#
_symmetry.space_group_name_H-M   'P 1'
#
loop_
_entity.id
_entity.type
_entity.pdbx_description
1 polymer ?
#
loop_
_entity_poly.entity_id
_entity_poly.type
_entity_poly.pdbx_seq_one_letter_code
_entity_poly.pdbx_strand_id
1 'polypeptide(L)'
;MLEVDRSAFAEKEALADAQRALGAQSVQKAFGASASSQQVANAARKLCHHASAITASVNLSGAILYIADRYEVSHPGTIYIPHNFE
;
A
#
# COMPACT_ATOMS: atom_id res chain seq x y z
N MET A 1 -18.23 12.21 -14.82
CA MET A 1 -17.64 10.89 -15.12
C MET A 1 -16.10 10.92 -15.31
N LEU A 2 -15.42 12.06 -15.16
CA LEU A 2 -13.96 12.19 -15.36
C LEU A 2 -13.12 12.05 -14.07
N GLU A 3 -13.69 12.32 -12.89
CA GLU A 3 -12.94 12.35 -11.62
C GLU A 3 -12.70 10.96 -11.00
N VAL A 4 -13.62 10.02 -11.24
CA VAL A 4 -13.50 8.63 -10.78
C VAL A 4 -12.32 7.94 -11.47
N ASP A 5 -12.12 8.23 -12.75
CA ASP A 5 -11.06 7.63 -13.57
C ASP A 5 -9.66 8.12 -13.14
N ARG A 6 -9.53 9.42 -12.85
CA ARG A 6 -8.27 10.00 -12.35
C ARG A 6 -7.86 9.48 -10.98
N SER A 7 -8.83 9.29 -10.09
CA SER A 7 -8.56 8.83 -8.73
C SER A 7 -8.12 7.37 -8.70
N ALA A 8 -8.75 6.50 -9.51
CA ALA A 8 -8.34 5.12 -9.66
C ALA A 8 -6.97 4.97 -10.34
N PHE A 9 -6.67 5.84 -11.32
CA PHE A 9 -5.35 5.89 -11.94
C PHE A 9 -4.27 6.30 -10.93
N ALA A 10 -4.50 7.36 -10.16
CA ALA A 10 -3.58 7.85 -9.14
C ALA A 10 -3.35 6.82 -8.02
N GLU A 11 -4.39 6.06 -7.63
CA GLU A 11 -4.27 4.93 -6.71
C GLU A 11 -3.33 3.86 -7.27
N LYS A 12 -3.56 3.41 -8.51
CA LYS A 12 -2.76 2.37 -9.14
C LYS A 12 -1.29 2.77 -9.29
N GLU A 13 -1.03 4.01 -9.68
CA GLU A 13 0.32 4.56 -9.80
C GLU A 13 1.02 4.59 -8.45
N ALA A 14 0.37 5.13 -7.41
CA ALA A 14 0.94 5.21 -6.07
C ALA A 14 1.22 3.82 -5.46
N LEU A 15 0.34 2.84 -5.68
CA LEU A 15 0.55 1.45 -5.26
C LEU A 15 1.76 0.82 -5.96
N ALA A 16 1.90 1.04 -7.27
CA ALA A 16 3.04 0.53 -8.03
C ALA A 16 4.37 1.16 -7.57
N ASP A 17 4.36 2.45 -7.26
CA ASP A 17 5.53 3.13 -6.72
C ASP A 17 5.91 2.62 -5.33
N ALA A 18 4.92 2.37 -4.47
CA ALA A 18 5.15 1.79 -3.15
C ALA A 18 5.73 0.38 -3.24
N GLN A 19 5.21 -0.43 -4.17
CA GLN A 19 5.75 -1.77 -4.43
C GLN A 19 7.24 -1.70 -4.82
N ARG A 20 7.60 -0.81 -5.75
CA ARG A 20 9.00 -0.63 -6.18
C ARG A 20 9.88 -0.11 -5.05
N ALA A 21 9.42 0.89 -4.31
CA ALA A 21 10.18 1.53 -3.23
C ALA A 21 10.46 0.56 -2.08
N LEU A 22 9.47 -0.25 -1.70
CA LEU A 22 9.61 -1.27 -0.65
C LEU A 22 10.30 -2.55 -1.13
N GLY A 23 10.47 -2.72 -2.44
CA GLY A 23 10.93 -3.97 -3.03
C GLY A 23 10.00 -5.14 -2.72
N ALA A 24 8.70 -4.90 -2.55
CA ALA A 24 7.72 -5.91 -2.17
C ALA A 24 7.24 -6.75 -3.36
N GLN A 25 6.70 -7.95 -3.10
CA GLN A 25 6.06 -8.75 -4.16
C GLN A 25 4.85 -8.01 -4.73
N SER A 26 4.04 -7.39 -3.87
CA SER A 26 2.89 -6.59 -4.30
C SER A 26 2.43 -5.63 -3.20
N VAL A 27 1.87 -4.49 -3.61
CA VAL A 27 1.16 -3.54 -2.74
C VAL A 27 -0.20 -3.26 -3.34
N GLN A 28 -1.28 -3.50 -2.59
CA GLN A 28 -2.65 -3.47 -3.10
C GLN A 28 -3.61 -2.89 -2.06
N LYS A 29 -4.82 -2.51 -2.49
CA LYS A 29 -5.94 -2.27 -1.58
C LYS A 29 -6.56 -3.61 -1.18
N ALA A 30 -6.86 -3.82 0.11
CA ALA A 30 -7.60 -5.00 0.54
C ALA A 30 -9.04 -5.00 0.00
N PHE A 31 -9.53 -6.18 -0.39
CA PHE A 31 -10.93 -6.35 -0.75
C PHE A 31 -11.84 -6.00 0.44
N GLY A 32 -12.85 -5.17 0.21
CA GLY A 32 -13.76 -4.70 1.25
C GLY A 32 -13.21 -3.60 2.15
N ALA A 33 -11.99 -3.11 1.93
CA ALA A 33 -11.45 -1.99 2.70
C ALA A 33 -12.27 -0.71 2.49
N SER A 34 -12.55 -0.03 3.61
CA SER A 34 -13.38 1.19 3.65
C SER A 34 -12.75 2.40 2.95
N ALA A 35 -11.43 2.37 2.75
CA ALA A 35 -10.66 3.47 2.17
C ALA A 35 -11.10 3.82 0.73
N SER A 36 -11.29 5.10 0.45
CA SER A 36 -11.42 5.62 -0.92
C SER A 36 -10.10 5.52 -1.69
N SER A 37 -10.15 5.59 -3.02
CA SER A 37 -8.95 5.58 -3.88
C SER A 37 -7.93 6.65 -3.50
N GLN A 38 -8.39 7.84 -3.12
CA GLN A 38 -7.52 8.92 -2.67
C GLN A 38 -6.80 8.59 -1.36
N GLN A 39 -7.51 7.98 -0.40
CA GLN A 39 -6.91 7.56 0.87
C GLN A 39 -5.86 6.46 0.66
N VAL A 40 -6.15 5.49 -0.23
CA VAL A 40 -5.19 4.45 -0.60
C VAL A 40 -3.96 5.04 -1.27
N ALA A 41 -4.14 5.95 -2.24
CA ALA A 41 -3.03 6.64 -2.90
C ALA A 41 -2.15 7.40 -1.90
N ASN A 42 -2.75 8.08 -0.93
CA ASN A 42 -2.02 8.80 0.11
C ASN A 42 -1.24 7.84 1.02
N ALA A 43 -1.83 6.72 1.44
CA ALA A 43 -1.15 5.73 2.27
C ALA A 43 0.02 5.07 1.50
N ALA A 44 -0.17 4.76 0.22
CA ALA A 44 0.89 4.23 -0.63
C ALA A 44 2.07 5.23 -0.78
N ARG A 45 1.78 6.53 -0.96
CA ARG A 45 2.81 7.58 -0.98
C ARG A 45 3.55 7.70 0.35
N LYS A 46 2.86 7.55 1.48
CA LYS A 46 3.52 7.48 2.81
C LYS A 46 4.48 6.30 2.89
N LEU A 47 4.07 5.12 2.41
CA LEU A 47 4.94 3.95 2.34
C LEU A 47 6.19 4.22 1.49
N CYS A 48 6.03 4.84 0.31
CA CYS A 48 7.17 5.26 -0.52
C CYS A 48 8.12 6.18 0.25
N HIS A 49 7.57 7.19 0.92
CA HIS A 49 8.35 8.18 1.65
C HIS A 49 9.21 7.55 2.76
N HIS A 50 8.69 6.53 3.44
CA HIS A 50 9.39 5.81 4.51
C HIS A 50 10.09 4.53 4.06
N ALA A 51 10.10 4.22 2.76
CA ALA A 51 10.56 2.93 2.25
C ALA A 51 12.03 2.64 2.59
N SER A 52 12.90 3.65 2.60
CA SER A 52 14.31 3.49 2.97
C SER A 52 14.50 3.06 4.42
N ALA A 53 13.71 3.63 5.35
CA ALA A 53 13.76 3.26 6.76
C ALA A 53 13.22 1.84 6.99
N ILE A 54 12.13 1.48 6.30
CA ILE A 54 11.52 0.15 6.38
C ILE A 54 12.47 -0.93 5.84
N THR A 55 13.00 -0.72 4.64
CA THR A 55 13.85 -1.70 3.95
C THR A 55 15.25 -1.83 4.54
N ALA A 56 15.69 -0.86 5.34
CA ALA A 56 16.92 -0.99 6.13
C ALA A 56 16.83 -2.09 7.21
N SER A 57 15.62 -2.43 7.67
CA SER A 57 15.41 -3.38 8.77
C SER A 57 14.67 -4.66 8.36
N VAL A 58 13.94 -4.63 7.25
CA VAL A 58 13.06 -5.73 6.83
C VAL A 58 13.18 -5.99 5.33
N ASN A 59 13.40 -7.25 4.95
CA ASN A 59 13.29 -7.68 3.56
C ASN A 59 11.83 -8.01 3.23
N LEU A 60 11.24 -7.25 2.31
CA LEU A 60 9.84 -7.41 1.87
C LEU A 60 9.69 -8.13 0.53
N SER A 61 10.75 -8.69 -0.05
CA SER A 61 10.73 -9.24 -1.43
C SER A 61 9.68 -10.31 -1.72
N GLY A 62 9.25 -11.06 -0.70
CA GLY A 62 8.15 -12.04 -0.79
C GLY A 62 6.84 -11.59 -0.14
N ALA A 63 6.76 -10.35 0.36
CA ALA A 63 5.62 -9.86 1.10
C ALA A 63 4.53 -9.29 0.17
N ILE A 64 3.27 -9.57 0.51
CA ILE A 64 2.10 -8.93 -0.10
C ILE A 64 1.54 -7.94 0.92
N LEU A 65 1.62 -6.65 0.62
CA LEU A 65 1.10 -5.61 1.48
C LEU A 65 -0.29 -5.16 1.01
N TYR A 66 -1.23 -5.12 1.94
CA TYR A 66 -2.57 -4.63 1.71
C TYR A 66 -2.83 -3.37 2.52
N ILE A 67 -3.25 -2.30 1.84
CA ILE A 67 -3.87 -1.15 2.49
C ILE A 67 -5.30 -1.54 2.87
N ALA A 68 -5.57 -1.54 4.17
CA ALA A 68 -6.76 -2.10 4.79
C ALA A 68 -7.32 -1.16 5.87
N ASP A 69 -8.10 -1.72 6.80
CA ASP A 69 -8.71 -1.00 7.93
C ASP A 69 -8.08 -1.39 9.28
N ARG A 70 -7.14 -2.34 9.29
CA ARG A 70 -6.47 -2.83 10.51
C ARG A 70 -5.03 -3.24 10.24
N TYR A 71 -4.24 -3.32 11.31
CA TYR A 71 -2.95 -3.99 11.29
C TYR A 71 -3.14 -5.49 11.47
N GLU A 72 -2.56 -6.27 10.57
CA GLU A 72 -2.53 -7.72 10.67
C GLU A 72 -1.33 -8.26 9.91
N VAL A 73 -0.67 -9.29 10.43
CA VAL A 73 0.33 -10.06 9.70
C VAL A 73 -0.15 -11.51 9.66
N SER A 74 -0.34 -12.01 8.44
CA SER A 74 -0.88 -13.34 8.17
C SER A 74 0.10 -14.17 7.34
N HIS A 75 0.09 -15.47 7.55
CA HIS A 75 1.02 -16.38 6.86
C HIS A 75 0.46 -16.83 5.50
N PRO A 76 1.28 -16.92 4.44
CA PRO A 76 2.69 -16.56 4.37
C PRO A 76 2.91 -15.12 3.88
N GLY A 77 3.47 -14.25 4.74
CA GLY A 77 4.03 -12.96 4.32
C GLY A 77 3.02 -11.89 3.91
N THR A 78 1.75 -12.04 4.27
CA THR A 78 0.71 -11.04 4.00
C THR A 78 0.66 -10.02 5.13
N ILE A 79 0.76 -8.73 4.81
CA ILE A 79 0.77 -7.64 5.79
C ILE A 79 -0.39 -6.70 5.45
N TYR A 80 -1.26 -6.46 6.41
CA TYR A 80 -2.34 -5.48 6.31
C TYR A 80 -1.96 -4.24 7.12
N ILE A 81 -2.10 -3.06 6.51
CA ILE A 81 -1.77 -1.77 7.10
C ILE A 81 -2.97 -0.84 6.92
N PRO A 82 -3.49 -0.20 7.98
CA PRO A 82 -4.58 0.77 7.87
C PRO A 82 -4.22 1.92 6.93
N HIS A 83 -5.14 2.38 6.08
CA HIS A 83 -4.89 3.53 5.18
C HIS A 83 -4.54 4.86 5.90
N ASN A 84 -4.80 4.94 7.21
CA ASN A 84 -4.55 6.10 8.07
C ASN A 84 -3.38 5.91 9.05
N PHE A 85 -2.47 4.97 8.77
CA PHE A 85 -1.28 4.74 9.59
C PHE A 85 -0.41 6.01 9.77
N GLU A 86 0.28 6.07 10.91
CA GLU A 86 1.24 7.12 11.28
C GLU A 86 2.66 6.73 10.90
#